data_AF-A0A645HRJ9-F1
#
_entry.id   AF-A0A645HRJ9-F1
#
_cell.length_a   1.000
_cell.length_b   1.000
_cell.length_c   1.000
_cell.angle_alpha   90.00
_cell.angle_beta   90.00
_cell.angle_gamma   90.00
#
_symmetry.space_group_name_H-M   'P 1'
#
loop_
_entity.id
_entity.type
_entity.pdbx_description
1 polymer ?
#
loop_
_entity_poly.entity_id
_entity_poly.type
_entity_poly.pdbx_seq_one_letter_code
_entity_poly.pdbx_strand_id
1 'polypeptide(L)'
;MRNFFTIEESLKRAYVETESTDESGHIPNDPELAVPTKVRALQDVVPVDVFVPGCPPDADTIFYVLSELAQGRIPEMKGDKLDWH
;
A
#
# COMPACT_ATOMS: atom_id res chain seq x y z
N MET A 1 7.69 0.58 -6.59
CA MET A 1 8.19 1.96 -6.35
C MET A 1 7.77 2.92 -7.49
N ARG A 2 6.46 3.17 -7.66
CA ARG A 2 5.94 3.94 -8.81
C ARG A 2 6.23 5.46 -8.75
N ASN A 3 6.44 6.00 -7.56
CA ASN A 3 6.64 7.45 -7.36
C ASN A 3 7.88 8.05 -8.04
N PHE A 4 8.78 7.24 -8.58
CA PHE A 4 9.94 7.70 -9.37
C PHE A 4 9.58 8.12 -10.81
N PHE A 5 8.37 7.83 -11.28
CA PHE A 5 7.90 8.14 -12.63
C PHE A 5 6.57 8.91 -12.59
N THR A 6 6.23 9.57 -13.70
CA THR A 6 4.91 10.18 -13.85
C THR A 6 3.83 9.09 -13.94
N ILE A 7 2.59 9.46 -13.61
CA ILE A 7 1.44 8.55 -13.71
C ILE A 7 1.22 8.16 -15.17
N GLU A 8 1.33 9.11 -16.10
CA GLU A 8 1.17 8.90 -17.53
C GLU A 8 2.17 7.88 -18.08
N GLU A 9 3.47 8.06 -17.82
CA GLU A 9 4.51 7.11 -18.24
C GLU A 9 4.26 5.70 -17.69
N SER A 10 3.86 5.62 -16.41
CA SER A 10 3.58 4.33 -15.76
C SER A 10 2.40 3.60 -16.41
N LEU A 11 1.31 4.32 -16.70
CA LEU A 11 0.11 3.76 -17.33
C LEU A 11 0.37 3.38 -18.78
N LYS A 12 1.10 4.23 -19.52
CA LYS A 12 1.47 3.96 -20.91
C LYS A 12 2.34 2.71 -21.02
N ARG A 13 3.34 2.56 -20.14
CA ARG A 13 4.16 1.35 -20.09
C ARG A 13 3.32 0.11 -19.80
N ALA A 14 2.35 0.19 -18.89
CA ALA A 14 1.56 -0.96 -18.45
C ALA A 14 0.47 -1.41 -19.43
N TYR A 15 -0.12 -0.48 -20.19
CA TYR A 15 -1.32 -0.77 -21.00
C TYR A 15 -1.13 -0.59 -22.51
N VAL A 16 -0.02 -0.02 -22.96
CA VAL A 16 0.20 0.30 -24.38
C VAL A 16 1.53 -0.22 -24.88
N GLU A 17 2.61 -0.02 -24.13
CA GLU A 17 3.98 -0.26 -24.63
C GLU A 17 4.56 -1.62 -24.23
N THR A 18 3.82 -2.45 -23.47
CA THR A 18 4.26 -3.82 -23.16
C THR A 18 4.24 -4.70 -24.41
N GLU A 19 5.21 -5.59 -24.49
CA GLU A 19 5.51 -6.40 -25.68
C GLU A 19 4.38 -7.41 -25.99
N SER A 20 3.58 -7.76 -24.99
CA SER A 20 2.42 -8.64 -25.09
C SER A 20 1.11 -7.90 -25.40
N THR A 21 1.12 -6.57 -25.44
CA THR A 21 -0.07 -5.77 -25.74
C THR A 21 -0.27 -5.72 -27.25
N ASP A 22 -1.49 -6.01 -27.69
CA ASP A 22 -1.85 -5.95 -29.10
C ASP A 22 -2.12 -4.51 -29.57
N GLU A 23 -2.52 -4.36 -30.83
CA GLU A 23 -2.78 -3.06 -31.46
C GLU A 23 -3.96 -2.28 -30.84
N SER A 24 -4.76 -2.92 -30.00
CA SER A 24 -5.90 -2.30 -29.30
C SER A 24 -5.55 -1.66 -27.95
N GLY A 25 -4.28 -1.75 -27.53
CA GLY A 25 -3.77 -1.21 -26.28
C GLY A 25 -4.10 0.27 -26.07
N HIS A 26 -4.73 0.58 -24.95
CA HIS A 26 -5.05 1.95 -24.54
C HIS A 26 -5.11 2.03 -23.01
N ILE A 27 -4.94 3.23 -22.47
CA ILE A 27 -5.08 3.47 -21.03
C ILE A 27 -6.59 3.44 -20.69
N PRO A 28 -7.04 2.57 -19.77
CA PRO A 28 -8.44 2.52 -19.35
C PRO A 28 -8.91 3.86 -18.76
N ASN A 29 -10.10 4.30 -19.16
CA ASN A 29 -10.66 5.61 -18.78
C ASN A 29 -12.15 5.55 -18.38
N ASP A 30 -12.67 4.36 -18.07
CA ASP A 30 -14.04 4.20 -17.62
C ASP A 30 -14.29 5.03 -16.34
N PRO A 31 -15.40 5.78 -16.23
CA PRO A 31 -15.71 6.60 -15.06
C PRO A 31 -15.87 5.81 -13.75
N GLU A 32 -16.06 4.49 -13.80
CA GLU A 32 -16.07 3.62 -12.61
C GLU A 32 -14.67 3.40 -12.01
N LEU A 33 -13.60 3.70 -12.77
CA LEU A 33 -12.23 3.55 -12.30
C LEU A 33 -11.82 4.70 -11.39
N ALA A 34 -11.14 4.35 -10.29
CA ALA A 34 -10.53 5.34 -9.41
C ALA A 34 -9.41 6.10 -10.14
N VAL A 35 -9.31 7.41 -9.88
CA VAL A 35 -8.23 8.23 -10.45
C VAL A 35 -6.92 7.97 -9.70
N PRO A 36 -5.86 7.52 -10.39
CA PRO A 36 -4.58 7.27 -9.74
C PRO A 36 -3.96 8.57 -9.22
N THR A 37 -3.34 8.49 -8.04
CA THR A 37 -2.61 9.61 -7.42
C THR A 37 -1.18 9.21 -7.08
N LYS A 38 -0.36 10.17 -6.65
CA LYS A 38 0.94 9.87 -6.04
C LYS A 38 0.69 9.00 -4.79
N VAL A 39 1.46 7.91 -4.65
CA VAL A 39 1.37 7.03 -3.48
C VAL A 39 1.88 7.80 -2.27
N ARG A 40 1.15 7.72 -1.17
CA ARG A 40 1.45 8.38 0.11
C ARG A 40 1.27 7.38 1.24
N ALA A 41 1.93 7.59 2.35
CA ALA A 41 1.69 6.79 3.54
C ALA A 41 0.38 7.24 4.22
N LEU A 42 -0.27 6.36 4.99
CA LEU A 42 -1.57 6.66 5.59
C LEU A 42 -1.50 7.87 6.54
N GLN A 43 -0.39 8.01 7.27
CA GLN A 43 -0.14 9.12 8.18
C GLN A 43 0.01 10.49 7.48
N ASP A 44 0.26 10.51 6.16
CA ASP A 44 0.35 11.76 5.39
C ASP A 44 -1.04 12.33 5.07
N VAL A 45 -2.11 11.54 5.27
CA VAL A 45 -3.49 11.92 4.91
C VAL A 45 -4.43 11.93 6.10
N VAL A 46 -4.20 11.11 7.12
CA VAL A 46 -5.01 11.05 8.35
C VAL A 46 -4.14 10.73 9.57
N PRO A 47 -4.53 11.13 10.79
CA PRO A 47 -3.88 10.64 12.01
C PRO A 47 -3.95 9.10 12.09
N VAL A 48 -2.85 8.49 12.52
CA VAL A 48 -2.73 7.03 12.70
C VAL A 48 -2.27 6.76 14.12
N ASP A 49 -3.06 5.96 14.86
CA ASP A 49 -2.82 5.69 16.28
C ASP A 49 -1.81 4.56 16.51
N VAL A 50 -1.81 3.54 15.66
CA VAL A 50 -0.95 2.35 15.78
C VAL A 50 -0.39 1.96 14.42
N PHE A 51 0.91 1.68 14.37
CA PHE A 51 1.61 1.17 13.19
C PHE A 51 1.96 -0.30 13.42
N VAL A 52 1.57 -1.17 12.49
CA VAL A 52 1.90 -2.60 12.50
C VAL A 52 2.86 -2.87 11.34
N PRO A 53 4.17 -3.00 11.60
CA PRO A 53 5.17 -3.12 10.55
C PRO A 53 5.26 -4.55 9.98
N GLY A 54 5.76 -4.66 8.75
CA GLY A 54 5.99 -5.92 8.02
C GLY A 54 5.29 -5.98 6.66
N CYS A 55 5.81 -6.79 5.73
CA CYS A 55 5.27 -6.97 4.38
C CYS A 55 5.14 -8.47 3.99
N PRO A 56 4.20 -9.22 4.60
CA PRO A 56 3.22 -8.78 5.60
C PRO A 56 3.79 -8.83 7.03
N PRO A 57 3.11 -8.20 8.01
CA PRO A 57 3.41 -8.44 9.42
C PRO A 57 3.21 -9.91 9.79
N ASP A 58 4.01 -10.42 10.72
CA ASP A 58 3.84 -11.77 11.26
C ASP A 58 2.46 -11.96 11.91
N ALA A 59 1.90 -13.16 11.79
CA ALA A 59 0.59 -13.49 12.34
C ALA A 59 0.50 -13.23 13.86
N ASP A 60 1.55 -13.55 14.61
CA ASP A 60 1.62 -13.33 16.06
C ASP A 60 1.66 -11.84 16.41
N THR A 61 2.29 -11.01 15.56
CA THR A 61 2.32 -9.55 15.71
C THR A 61 0.93 -8.96 15.51
N ILE A 62 0.21 -9.39 14.47
CA ILE A 62 -1.19 -8.98 14.24
C ILE A 62 -2.07 -9.39 15.43
N PHE A 63 -1.94 -10.65 15.88
CA PHE A 63 -2.72 -11.16 17.02
C PHE A 63 -2.44 -10.38 18.31
N TYR A 64 -1.18 -10.08 18.60
CA TYR A 64 -0.78 -9.29 19.77
C TYR A 64 -1.41 -7.88 19.74
N VAL A 65 -1.28 -7.16 18.64
CA VAL A 65 -1.82 -5.80 18.49
C VAL A 65 -3.32 -5.77 18.73
N LEU A 66 -4.06 -6.69 18.10
CA LEU A 66 -5.51 -6.79 18.27
C LEU A 66 -5.89 -7.18 19.70
N SER A 67 -5.13 -8.07 20.34
CA SER A 67 -5.37 -8.52 21.71
C SER A 67 -5.15 -7.42 22.75
N GLU A 68 -4.11 -6.59 22.60
CA GLU A 68 -3.88 -5.44 23.49
C GLU A 68 -5.02 -4.42 23.38
N LEU A 69 -5.39 -4.06 22.14
CA LEU A 69 -6.47 -3.11 21.88
C LEU A 69 -7.82 -3.61 22.42
N ALA A 70 -8.13 -4.90 22.23
CA ALA A 70 -9.35 -5.51 22.76
C ALA A 70 -9.41 -5.48 24.30
N GLN A 71 -8.26 -5.42 24.97
CA GLN A 71 -8.15 -5.30 26.42
C GLN A 71 -8.00 -3.84 26.90
N GLY A 72 -8.18 -2.86 26.01
CA GLY A 72 -8.11 -1.43 26.32
C GLY A 72 -6.68 -0.90 26.54
N ARG A 73 -5.65 -1.62 26.07
CA ARG A 73 -4.24 -1.21 26.15
C ARG A 73 -3.71 -0.78 24.79
N ILE A 74 -2.80 0.17 24.80
CA ILE A 74 -2.05 0.54 23.59
C ILE A 74 -0.87 -0.43 23.45
N PRO A 75 -0.74 -1.14 22.32
CA PRO A 75 0.32 -2.12 22.14
C PRO A 75 1.71 -1.48 22.14
N GLU A 76 2.65 -2.12 22.83
CA GLU A 76 4.06 -1.72 22.79
C GLU A 76 4.81 -2.53 21.71
N MET A 77 5.17 -1.85 20.61
CA MET A 77 5.90 -2.45 19.51
C MET A 77 7.41 -2.46 19.82
N LYS A 78 7.94 -3.61 20.30
CA LYS A 78 9.35 -3.78 20.69
C LYS A 78 9.88 -5.15 20.26
N GLY A 79 11.20 -5.24 20.10
CA GLY A 79 11.89 -6.49 19.77
C GLY A 79 11.36 -7.12 18.49
N ASP A 80 11.06 -8.42 18.56
CA ASP A 80 10.58 -9.24 17.44
C ASP A 80 9.23 -8.76 16.84
N LYS A 81 8.52 -7.84 17.52
CA LYS A 81 7.26 -7.26 17.03
C LYS A 81 7.45 -5.97 16.23
N LEU A 82 8.69 -5.49 16.10
CA LEU A 82 9.06 -4.29 15.36
C LEU A 82 10.00 -4.65 14.20
N ASP A 83 9.51 -5.49 13.29
CA ASP A 83 10.23 -5.89 12.08
C ASP A 83 9.63 -5.23 10.83
N TRP A 84 10.50 -4.68 9.98
CA TRP A 84 10.15 -3.98 8.73
C TRP A 84 10.63 -4.71 7.47
N HIS A 85 11.22 -5.90 7.64
CA HIS A 85 11.74 -6.71 6.54
C HIS A 85 10.62 -7.34 5.70
#